data_AF-A0A7S1PV39-F1
#
_entry.id   AF-A0A7S1PV39-F1
#
_cell.length_a   1.000
_cell.length_b   1.000
_cell.length_c   1.000
_cell.angle_alpha   90.00
_cell.angle_beta   90.00
_cell.angle_gamma   90.00
#
_symmetry.space_group_name_H-M   'P 1'
#
loop_
_entity.id
_entity.type
_entity.pdbx_description
1 polymer ?
#
loop_
_entity_poly.entity_id
_entity_poly.type
_entity_poly.pdbx_seq_one_letter_code
_entity_poly.pdbx_strand_id
1 'polypeptide(L)'
;SQRLQAIFRYMDRNGNGKVTASEWAVLHELSRELQLSIREFVHFMRRLFADDLEEAWSFFDTDGTDQVSEEQWCERARAAHYCGPAEPIFRFLDRERSGALSRRDFLE
;
A
#
# COMPACT_ATOMS: atom_id res chain seq x y z
N SER A 1 -17.47 -7.01 14.05
CA SER A 1 -16.23 -7.07 13.26
C SER A 1 -15.03 -6.84 14.19
N GLN A 2 -14.17 -7.83 14.39
CA GLN A 2 -12.99 -7.74 15.27
C GLN A 2 -12.01 -6.64 14.82
N ARG A 3 -11.97 -6.33 13.52
CA ARG A 3 -11.11 -5.28 12.94
C ARG A 3 -11.57 -3.87 13.28
N LEU A 4 -12.89 -3.61 13.20
CA LEU A 4 -13.46 -2.32 13.63
C LEU A 4 -13.24 -2.10 15.13
N GLN A 5 -13.33 -3.14 15.96
CA GLN A 5 -13.02 -3.05 17.38
C GLN A 5 -11.52 -2.77 17.64
N ALA A 6 -10.62 -3.36 16.84
CA ALA A 6 -9.19 -3.06 16.94
C ALA A 6 -8.87 -1.62 16.54
N ILE A 7 -9.46 -1.14 15.43
CA ILE A 7 -9.32 0.26 14.98
C ILE A 7 -9.91 1.21 16.02
N PHE A 8 -11.08 0.89 16.56
CA PHE A 8 -11.72 1.67 17.63
C PHE A 8 -10.84 1.77 18.88
N ARG A 9 -10.28 0.65 19.36
CA ARG A 9 -9.33 0.65 20.48
C ARG A 9 -8.04 1.40 20.19
N TYR A 10 -7.57 1.38 18.94
CA TYR A 10 -6.39 2.13 18.53
C TYR A 10 -6.64 3.65 18.55
N MET A 11 -7.86 4.08 18.22
CA MET A 11 -8.27 5.49 18.25
C MET A 11 -8.65 5.98 19.64
N ASP A 12 -9.35 5.17 20.43
CA ASP A 12 -9.74 5.45 21.82
C ASP A 12 -8.54 5.33 22.76
N ARG A 13 -7.58 6.26 22.59
CA ARG A 13 -6.29 6.25 23.30
C ARG A 13 -6.46 6.49 24.80
N ASN A 14 -7.54 7.18 25.19
CA ASN A 14 -7.86 7.43 26.60
C ASN A 14 -8.75 6.33 27.22
N GLY A 15 -9.22 5.36 26.42
CA GLY A 15 -9.99 4.20 26.86
C GLY A 15 -11.39 4.54 27.39
N ASN A 16 -11.96 5.68 27.01
CA ASN A 16 -13.25 6.14 27.52
C ASN A 16 -14.46 5.58 26.74
N GLY A 17 -14.21 4.74 25.74
CA GLY A 17 -15.24 4.15 24.89
C GLY A 17 -15.82 5.13 23.88
N LYS A 18 -15.13 6.24 23.57
CA LYS A 18 -15.50 7.24 22.57
C LYS A 18 -14.27 7.65 21.76
N VAL A 19 -14.50 8.14 20.54
CA VAL A 19 -13.44 8.70 19.69
C VAL A 19 -13.75 10.17 19.49
N THR A 20 -12.85 11.01 20.00
CA THR A 20 -12.89 12.47 19.87
C THR A 20 -12.46 12.91 18.47
N ALA A 21 -12.78 14.16 18.09
CA ALA A 21 -12.33 14.74 16.83
C ALA A 21 -10.79 14.74 16.69
N SER A 22 -10.05 14.95 17.79
CA SER A 22 -8.59 14.85 17.83
C SER A 22 -8.08 13.42 17.63
N GLU A 23 -8.77 12.41 18.18
CA GLU A 23 -8.42 11.01 17.96
C GLU A 23 -8.73 10.58 16.51
N TRP A 24 -9.77 11.14 15.92
CA TRP A 24 -10.09 10.97 14.50
C TRP A 24 -9.07 11.65 13.57
N ALA A 25 -8.54 12.81 13.96
CA ALA A 25 -7.52 13.54 13.21
C ALA A 25 -6.24 12.72 12.97
N VAL A 26 -5.91 11.79 13.88
CA VAL A 26 -4.78 10.86 13.70
C VAL A 26 -5.00 9.95 12.49
N LEU A 27 -6.21 9.39 12.31
CA LEU A 27 -6.50 8.58 11.12
C LEU A 27 -6.41 9.40 9.83
N HIS A 28 -6.83 10.66 9.90
CA HIS A 28 -6.73 11.56 8.77
C HIS A 28 -5.26 11.81 8.38
N GLU A 29 -4.37 12.06 9.34
CA GLU A 29 -2.95 12.23 9.06
C GLU A 29 -2.30 10.94 8.53
N LEU A 30 -2.62 9.77 9.11
CA LEU A 30 -2.16 8.48 8.57
C LEU A 30 -2.64 8.25 7.13
N SER A 31 -3.89 8.62 6.82
CA SER A 31 -4.42 8.54 5.47
C SER A 31 -3.67 9.47 4.51
N ARG A 32 -3.33 10.69 4.95
CA ARG A 32 -2.52 11.63 4.15
C ARG A 32 -1.11 11.11 3.89
N GLU A 33 -0.45 10.54 4.89
CA GLU A 33 0.88 9.93 4.73
C GLU A 33 0.87 8.77 3.73
N LEU A 34 -0.16 7.92 3.78
CA LEU A 34 -0.34 6.84 2.80
C LEU A 34 -0.52 7.40 1.38
N GLN A 35 -1.36 8.43 1.22
CA GLN A 35 -1.59 9.08 -0.09
C GLN A 35 -0.32 9.73 -0.65
N LEU A 36 0.51 10.34 0.21
CA LEU A 36 1.81 10.88 -0.19
C LEU A 36 2.75 9.75 -0.63
N SER A 37 2.82 8.67 0.13
CA SER A 37 3.66 7.51 -0.19
C SER A 37 3.29 6.87 -1.53
N ILE A 38 1.98 6.76 -1.83
CA ILE A 38 1.50 6.27 -3.13
C ILE A 38 1.94 7.20 -4.27
N ARG A 39 1.83 8.52 -4.08
CA ARG A 39 2.26 9.49 -5.10
C ARG A 39 3.76 9.40 -5.36
N GLU A 40 4.57 9.30 -4.30
CA GLU A 40 6.02 9.13 -4.41
C GLU A 40 6.38 7.85 -5.15
N PHE A 41 5.69 6.76 -4.85
CA PHE A 41 5.86 5.49 -5.57
C PHE A 41 5.49 5.61 -7.05
N VAL A 42 4.37 6.24 -7.39
CA VAL A 42 3.99 6.49 -8.80
C VAL A 42 5.08 7.31 -9.49
N HIS A 43 5.57 8.38 -8.86
CA HIS A 43 6.67 9.18 -9.43
C HIS A 43 7.95 8.37 -9.62
N PHE A 44 8.26 7.48 -8.68
CA PHE A 44 9.39 6.55 -8.78
C PHE A 44 9.23 5.59 -9.97
N MET A 45 8.07 4.95 -10.11
CA MET A 45 7.75 4.05 -11.21
C MET A 45 7.83 4.76 -12.57
N ARG A 46 7.28 5.98 -12.67
CA ARG A 46 7.38 6.80 -13.88
C ARG A 46 8.82 7.10 -14.30
N ARG A 47 9.72 7.31 -13.33
CA ARG A 47 11.14 7.55 -13.61
C ARG A 47 11.87 6.30 -14.09
N LEU A 48 11.46 5.13 -13.60
CA LEU A 48 12.07 3.85 -13.98
C LEU A 48 11.58 3.35 -15.35
N PHE A 49 10.29 3.50 -15.62
CA PHE A 49 9.62 2.84 -16.75
C PHE A 49 8.98 3.82 -17.74
N ALA A 50 9.22 5.13 -17.61
CA ALA A 50 8.71 6.15 -18.54
C ALA A 50 7.19 6.08 -18.82
N ASP A 51 6.38 5.85 -17.76
CA ASP A 51 4.92 5.64 -17.82
C ASP A 51 4.46 4.32 -18.48
N ASP A 52 5.37 3.38 -18.76
CA ASP A 52 5.04 2.02 -19.21
C ASP A 52 4.65 1.13 -18.02
N LEU A 53 3.34 0.96 -17.82
CA LEU A 53 2.81 0.11 -16.75
C LEU A 53 3.01 -1.39 -17.02
N GLU A 54 3.18 -1.80 -18.27
CA GLU A 54 3.37 -3.20 -18.64
C GLU A 54 4.82 -3.64 -18.38
N GLU A 55 5.77 -2.77 -18.68
CA GLU A 55 7.18 -2.96 -18.31
C GLU A 55 7.33 -2.96 -16.79
N ALA A 56 6.66 -2.02 -16.11
CA ALA A 56 6.59 -1.98 -14.66
C ALA A 56 6.00 -3.26 -14.03
N TRP A 57 4.93 -3.81 -14.61
CA TRP A 57 4.35 -5.07 -14.15
C TRP A 57 5.35 -6.22 -14.32
N SER A 58 5.94 -6.33 -15.51
CA SER A 58 6.93 -7.36 -15.84
C SER A 58 8.17 -7.31 -14.94
N PHE A 59 8.50 -6.12 -14.40
CA PHE A 59 9.57 -5.96 -13.42
C PHE A 59 9.24 -6.61 -12.06
N PHE A 60 7.98 -6.58 -11.64
CA PHE A 60 7.53 -7.21 -10.41
C PHE A 60 7.24 -8.71 -10.60
N ASP A 61 6.49 -9.06 -11.65
CA ASP A 61 6.10 -10.44 -12.01
C ASP A 61 7.20 -11.16 -12.80
N THR A 62 8.31 -11.46 -12.14
CA THR A 62 9.47 -12.05 -12.83
C THR A 62 9.41 -13.55 -13.04
N ASP A 63 8.53 -14.24 -12.31
CA ASP A 63 8.25 -15.65 -12.55
C ASP A 63 7.14 -15.86 -13.58
N GLY A 64 6.48 -14.78 -14.02
CA GLY A 64 5.43 -14.81 -15.05
C GLY A 64 4.19 -15.55 -14.56
N THR A 65 3.94 -15.51 -13.26
CA THR A 65 2.81 -16.19 -12.62
C THR A 65 1.54 -15.37 -12.67
N ASP A 66 1.61 -14.13 -13.18
CA ASP A 66 0.54 -13.13 -13.19
C ASP A 66 0.04 -12.78 -11.78
N GLN A 67 0.85 -13.10 -10.77
CA GLN A 67 0.60 -12.84 -9.36
C GLN A 67 1.88 -12.37 -8.68
N VAL A 68 1.79 -11.29 -7.91
CA VAL A 68 2.91 -10.76 -7.14
C VAL A 68 2.54 -10.78 -5.66
N SER A 69 3.30 -11.51 -4.84
CA SER A 69 3.11 -11.53 -3.39
C SER A 69 3.64 -10.25 -2.72
N GLU A 70 3.21 -9.99 -1.47
CA GLU A 70 3.70 -8.84 -0.67
C GLU A 70 5.23 -8.88 -0.52
N GLU A 71 5.79 -10.08 -0.37
CA GLU A 71 7.23 -10.32 -0.23
C GLU A 71 7.98 -9.99 -1.51
N GLN A 72 7.53 -10.53 -2.65
CA GLN A 72 8.11 -10.24 -3.97
C GLN A 72 8.06 -8.75 -4.29
N TRP A 73 6.92 -8.11 -4.01
CA TRP A 73 6.75 -6.67 -4.18
C TRP A 73 7.77 -5.86 -3.38
N CYS A 74 7.90 -6.14 -2.08
CA CYS A 74 8.80 -5.42 -1.20
C CYS A 74 10.27 -5.64 -1.57
N GLU A 75 10.65 -6.87 -1.92
CA GLU A 75 11.99 -7.21 -2.37
C GLU A 75 12.35 -6.48 -3.66
N ARG A 76 11.46 -6.48 -4.65
CA ARG A 76 11.65 -5.80 -5.93
C ARG A 76 11.71 -4.28 -5.79
N ALA A 77 10.82 -3.68 -5.00
CA ALA A 77 10.86 -2.26 -4.72
C ALA A 77 12.20 -1.86 -4.08
N ARG A 78 12.68 -2.65 -3.11
CA ARG A 78 14.00 -2.43 -2.49
C ARG A 78 15.15 -2.60 -3.48
N ALA A 79 15.09 -3.63 -4.34
CA ALA A 79 16.10 -3.87 -5.38
C ALA A 79 16.17 -2.72 -6.40
N ALA A 80 15.03 -2.09 -6.70
CA ALA A 80 14.95 -0.88 -7.52
C ALA A 80 15.37 0.40 -6.79
N HIS A 81 15.88 0.30 -5.55
CA HIS A 81 16.25 1.43 -4.69
C HIS A 81 15.09 2.35 -4.29
N TYR A 82 13.86 1.83 -4.23
CA TYR A 82 12.76 2.53 -3.57
C TYR A 82 12.97 2.54 -2.05
N CYS A 83 13.05 3.72 -1.45
CA CYS A 83 13.26 3.88 0.00
C CYS A 83 11.96 4.19 0.78
N GLY A 84 10.82 4.28 0.09
CA GLY A 84 9.52 4.55 0.74
C GLY A 84 8.82 3.28 1.24
N PRO A 85 7.63 3.43 1.86
CA PRO A 85 6.91 2.30 2.45
C PRO A 85 6.19 1.47 1.38
N ALA A 86 6.82 0.39 0.89
CA ALA A 86 6.28 -0.47 -0.17
C ALA A 86 5.10 -1.34 0.30
N GLU A 87 5.13 -1.87 1.53
CA GLU A 87 4.10 -2.76 2.10
C GLU A 87 2.72 -2.07 2.20
N PRO A 88 2.58 -0.85 2.75
CA PRO A 88 1.29 -0.16 2.77
C PRO A 88 0.72 0.12 1.37
N ILE A 89 1.58 0.29 0.36
CA ILE A 89 1.17 0.49 -1.03
C ILE A 89 0.64 -0.82 -1.62
N PHE A 90 1.34 -1.94 -1.39
CA PHE A 90 0.87 -3.26 -1.79
C PHE A 90 -0.54 -3.52 -1.24
N ARG A 91 -0.73 -3.31 0.06
CA ARG A 91 -2.03 -3.52 0.72
C ARG A 91 -3.12 -2.55 0.27
N PHE A 92 -2.74 -1.40 -0.27
CA PHE A 92 -3.68 -0.46 -0.87
C PHE A 92 -4.14 -0.95 -2.25
N LEU A 93 -3.23 -1.56 -3.02
CA LEU A 93 -3.52 -2.15 -4.33
C LEU A 93 -4.27 -3.50 -4.20
N ASP A 94 -3.99 -4.30 -3.18
CA ASP A 94 -4.66 -5.58 -2.89
C ASP A 94 -6.06 -5.34 -2.28
N ARG A 95 -6.98 -4.87 -3.12
CA ARG A 95 -8.35 -4.49 -2.74
C ARG A 95 -9.15 -5.70 -2.25
N GLU A 96 -8.94 -6.85 -2.87
CA GLU A 96 -9.62 -8.11 -2.53
C GLU A 96 -9.02 -8.81 -1.30
N ARG A 97 -7.82 -8.41 -0.88
CA ARG A 97 -7.06 -9.04 0.22
C ARG A 97 -6.79 -10.51 -0.05
N SER A 98 -6.48 -10.82 -1.30
CA SER A 98 -6.09 -12.15 -1.73
C SER A 98 -4.70 -12.51 -1.17
N GLY A 99 -3.89 -11.52 -0.80
CA GLY A 99 -2.48 -11.67 -0.45
C GLY A 99 -1.54 -11.67 -1.66
N ALA A 100 -2.08 -11.41 -2.86
CA ALA A 100 -1.34 -11.31 -4.11
C ALA A 100 -1.96 -10.27 -5.02
N LEU A 101 -1.14 -9.41 -5.63
CA LEU A 101 -1.60 -8.53 -6.69
C LEU A 101 -1.70 -9.30 -7.98
N SER A 102 -2.82 -9.17 -8.69
CA SER A 102 -2.94 -9.55 -10.08
C SER A 102 -2.59 -8.37 -10.98
N ARG A 103 -2.32 -8.65 -12.27
CA ARG A 103 -2.09 -7.60 -13.27
C ARG A 103 -3.26 -6.62 -13.36
N ARG A 104 -4.49 -7.09 -13.15
CA ARG A 104 -5.67 -6.24 -13.10
C ARG A 104 -5.62 -5.26 -11.93
N ASP A 105 -5.24 -5.72 -10.74
CA ASP A 105 -5.15 -4.87 -9.54
C ASP A 105 -4.12 -3.75 -9.71
N PHE A 106 -3.05 -4.03 -10.45
CA PHE A 106 -1.96 -3.09 -10.71
C PHE A 106 -2.30 -2.01 -11.76
N LEU A 107 -3.15 -2.34 -12.74
CA LEU A 107 -3.49 -1.46 -13.86
C LEU A 107 -4.78 -0.63 -13.65
N GLU A 108 -5.58 -0.91 -12.61
CA GLU A 108 -6.84 -0.20 -12.27
C GLU A 108 -6.67 1.03 -11.35
#